data_AF-A0A3M1BPF5-F1
#
_entry.id   AF-A0A3M1BPF5-F1
#
_cell.length_a   1.000
_cell.length_b   1.000
_cell.length_c   1.000
_cell.angle_alpha   90.00
_cell.angle_beta   90.00
_cell.angle_gamma   90.00
#
_symmetry.space_group_name_H-M   'P 1'
#
loop_
_entity.id
_entity.type
_entity.pdbx_description
1 polymer ?
#
loop_
_entity_poly.entity_id
_entity_poly.type
_entity_poly.pdbx_seq_one_letter_code
_entity_poly.pdbx_strand_id
1 'polypeptide(L)'
;MRLLHIADLHAGKKLYDRIGRNEDLLYALEQVKHICRDNRVDILLIAGDIFDKRNPDFESQELIMDFLTEINALGTHILLIAGNHDSYDFMRIYRNLRRLANIHVFDRPSKKPEEAIFHYHELKVACLPYPDERVITHLDEEKRRSYAEKVQLYMKALARELEDAPYR
;
A
#
# COMPACT_ATOMS: atom_id res chain seq x y z
N MET A 1 -7.37 -6.34 18.58
CA MET A 1 -6.82 -5.75 17.35
C MET A 1 -7.58 -6.32 16.17
N ARG A 2 -8.03 -5.48 15.24
CA ARG A 2 -8.73 -5.86 14.01
C ARG A 2 -8.04 -5.23 12.81
N LEU A 3 -7.74 -6.06 11.83
CA LEU A 3 -7.12 -5.67 10.58
C LEU A 3 -8.10 -5.96 9.45
N LEU A 4 -8.34 -4.97 8.59
CA LEU A 4 -9.07 -5.14 7.34
C LEU A 4 -8.08 -5.09 6.20
N HIS A 5 -8.16 -6.07 5.29
CA HIS A 5 -7.27 -6.16 4.15
C HIS A 5 -8.08 -6.10 2.85
N ILE A 6 -7.71 -5.16 1.99
CA ILE A 6 -8.22 -4.99 0.63
C ILE A 6 -7.04 -4.78 -0.33
N ALA A 7 -7.27 -4.92 -1.63
CA ALA A 7 -6.27 -4.70 -2.67
C ALA A 7 -6.97 -4.34 -3.99
N ASP A 8 -6.18 -4.01 -5.02
CA ASP A 8 -6.64 -3.89 -6.42
C ASP A 8 -7.79 -2.90 -6.60
N LEU A 9 -7.65 -1.70 -6.03
CA LEU A 9 -8.67 -0.66 -6.11
C LEU A 9 -8.86 -0.15 -7.55
N HIS A 10 -7.75 0.04 -8.26
CA HIS A 10 -7.70 0.56 -9.63
C HIS A 10 -8.58 1.81 -9.85
N ALA A 11 -8.40 2.85 -9.02
CA ALA A 11 -9.06 4.13 -9.25
C ALA A 11 -8.75 4.66 -10.67
N GLY A 12 -9.78 5.07 -11.40
CA GLY A 12 -9.70 5.48 -12.80
C GLY A 12 -9.94 4.36 -13.82
N LYS A 13 -10.29 3.15 -13.37
CA LYS A 13 -10.57 2.03 -14.27
C LYS A 13 -11.70 2.35 -15.24
N LYS A 14 -11.51 1.95 -16.50
CA LYS A 14 -12.56 1.97 -17.52
C LYS A 14 -12.80 0.58 -18.10
N LEU A 15 -14.07 0.17 -18.23
CA LEU A 15 -14.46 -0.99 -19.02
C LEU A 15 -14.48 -0.62 -20.51
N TYR A 16 -13.82 -1.43 -21.33
CA TYR A 16 -13.69 -1.22 -22.78
C TYR A 16 -13.21 0.20 -23.14
N ASP A 17 -12.41 0.81 -22.27
CA ASP A 17 -11.92 2.20 -22.35
C ASP A 17 -13.01 3.28 -22.45
N ARG A 18 -14.27 2.94 -22.14
CA ARG A 18 -15.44 3.82 -22.34
C ARG A 18 -16.20 4.10 -21.06
N ILE A 19 -16.45 3.06 -20.26
CA ILE A 19 -17.33 3.16 -19.09
C ILE A 19 -16.46 3.26 -17.84
N GLY A 20 -16.43 4.43 -17.21
CA GLY A 20 -15.74 4.64 -15.94
C GLY A 20 -16.32 3.78 -14.82
N ARG A 21 -15.46 3.29 -13.92
CA ARG A 21 -15.84 2.44 -12.79
C ARG A 21 -15.64 3.11 -11.43
N ASN A 22 -15.36 4.42 -11.41
CA ASN A 22 -15.18 5.17 -10.16
C ASN A 22 -16.43 5.17 -9.28
N GLU A 23 -17.63 5.19 -9.87
CA GLU A 23 -18.88 5.08 -9.10
C GLU A 23 -19.00 3.73 -8.37
N ASP A 24 -18.61 2.63 -9.03
CA ASP A 24 -18.60 1.31 -8.40
C ASP A 24 -17.52 1.20 -7.33
N LEU A 25 -16.34 1.78 -7.59
CA LEU A 25 -15.27 1.84 -6.59
C LEU A 25 -15.72 2.66 -5.38
N LEU A 26 -16.32 3.82 -5.58
CA LEU A 26 -16.87 4.65 -4.50
C LEU A 26 -17.88 3.84 -3.68
N TYR A 27 -18.83 3.16 -4.32
CA TYR A 27 -19.78 2.30 -3.62
C TYR A 27 -19.11 1.18 -2.80
N ALA A 28 -18.03 0.58 -3.30
CA ALA A 28 -17.25 -0.41 -2.56
C ALA A 28 -16.49 0.23 -1.38
N LEU A 29 -15.86 1.38 -1.58
CA LEU A 29 -15.13 2.11 -0.55
C LEU A 29 -16.06 2.63 0.55
N GLU A 30 -17.30 3.02 0.23
CA GLU A 30 -18.33 3.30 1.24
C GLU A 30 -18.54 2.10 2.15
N GLN A 31 -18.69 0.88 1.59
CA GLN A 31 -18.84 -0.32 2.42
C GLN A 31 -17.61 -0.59 3.27
N VAL A 32 -16.40 -0.36 2.75
CA VAL A 32 -15.15 -0.46 3.53
C VAL A 32 -15.17 0.53 4.70
N LYS A 33 -15.59 1.79 4.48
CA LYS A 33 -15.74 2.78 5.55
C LYS A 33 -16.71 2.32 6.63
N HIS A 34 -17.86 1.76 6.23
CA HIS A 34 -18.83 1.19 7.17
C HIS A 34 -18.23 0.05 7.98
N ILE A 35 -17.54 -0.89 7.34
CA ILE A 35 -16.86 -2.01 8.01
C ILE A 35 -15.83 -1.49 9.01
N CYS A 36 -15.00 -0.52 8.62
CA CYS A 36 -13.98 0.08 9.48
C CYS A 36 -14.59 0.70 10.73
N ARG A 37 -15.64 1.51 10.57
CA ARG A 37 -16.34 2.18 11.66
C ARG A 37 -17.04 1.18 12.59
N ASP A 38 -17.89 0.32 12.03
CA ASP A 38 -18.80 -0.52 12.80
C ASP A 38 -18.04 -1.61 13.56
N ASN A 39 -16.93 -2.10 12.99
CA ASN A 39 -16.08 -3.10 13.63
C ASN A 39 -14.93 -2.50 14.45
N ARG A 40 -14.72 -1.18 14.42
CA ARG A 40 -13.56 -0.51 15.04
C ARG A 40 -12.26 -1.15 14.56
N VAL A 41 -12.02 -1.05 13.25
CA VAL A 41 -10.79 -1.53 12.62
C VAL A 41 -9.62 -0.66 13.06
N ASP A 42 -8.56 -1.29 13.55
CA ASP A 42 -7.36 -0.60 14.01
C ASP A 42 -6.44 -0.29 12.81
N ILE A 43 -6.36 -1.22 11.85
CA ILE A 43 -5.48 -1.12 10.67
C ILE A 43 -6.24 -1.52 9.39
N LEU A 44 -6.24 -0.63 8.40
CA LEU A 44 -6.63 -0.92 7.02
C LEU A 44 -5.38 -1.13 6.16
N LEU A 45 -5.22 -2.33 5.62
CA LEU A 45 -4.18 -2.68 4.65
C LEU A 45 -4.74 -2.60 3.24
N ILE A 46 -4.09 -1.80 2.38
CA ILE A 46 -4.38 -1.69 0.95
C ILE A 46 -3.16 -2.22 0.19
N ALA A 47 -3.23 -3.48 -0.22
CA ALA A 47 -2.08 -4.25 -0.70
C ALA A 47 -1.89 -4.23 -2.23
N GLY A 48 -1.79 -3.03 -2.80
CA GLY A 48 -1.43 -2.85 -4.21
C GLY A 48 -2.54 -2.25 -5.07
N ASP A 49 -2.09 -1.76 -6.23
CA ASP A 49 -2.87 -1.25 -7.35
C ASP A 49 -3.97 -0.27 -6.92
N ILE A 50 -3.52 0.82 -6.27
CA ILE A 50 -4.39 1.91 -5.82
C ILE A 50 -5.03 2.60 -7.04
N PHE A 51 -4.22 2.88 -8.06
CA PHE A 51 -4.64 3.53 -9.30
C PHE A 51 -4.56 2.57 -10.49
N ASP A 52 -5.44 2.73 -11.48
CA ASP A 52 -5.38 1.93 -12.72
C ASP A 52 -4.19 2.32 -13.61
N LYS A 53 -3.72 3.57 -13.50
CA LYS A 53 -2.63 4.10 -14.34
C LYS A 53 -1.58 4.81 -13.51
N ARG A 54 -0.33 4.74 -13.98
CA ARG A 54 0.83 5.42 -13.38
C ARG A 54 0.68 6.93 -13.24
N ASN A 55 -0.11 7.55 -14.11
CA ASN A 55 -0.49 8.96 -14.02
C ASN A 55 -2.02 9.03 -13.87
N PRO A 56 -2.56 8.92 -12.65
CA PRO A 56 -3.99 8.94 -12.42
C PRO A 56 -4.58 10.32 -12.74
N ASP A 57 -5.83 10.35 -13.20
CA ASP A 57 -6.56 11.61 -13.39
C ASP A 57 -6.98 12.23 -12.05
N PHE A 58 -7.37 13.51 -12.09
CA PHE A 58 -7.74 14.26 -10.89
C PHE A 58 -8.89 13.60 -10.12
N GLU A 59 -9.91 13.12 -10.82
CA GLU A 59 -11.08 12.47 -10.22
C GLU A 59 -10.68 11.23 -9.41
N SER A 60 -9.79 10.39 -9.94
CA SER A 60 -9.27 9.21 -9.24
C SER A 60 -8.44 9.59 -8.02
N GLN A 61 -7.65 10.66 -8.13
CA GLN A 61 -6.83 11.17 -7.02
C GLN A 61 -7.71 11.71 -5.88
N GLU A 62 -8.73 12.50 -6.22
CA GLU A 62 -9.69 13.06 -5.28
C GLU A 62 -10.45 11.94 -4.55
N LEU A 63 -11.00 10.96 -5.29
CA LEU A 63 -11.70 9.81 -4.72
C LEU A 63 -10.85 9.06 -3.68
N ILE A 64 -9.58 8.78 -4.00
CA ILE A 64 -8.68 8.08 -3.08
C ILE A 64 -8.32 8.97 -1.89
N MET A 65 -8.04 10.25 -2.11
CA MET A 65 -7.71 11.18 -1.02
C MET A 65 -8.87 11.37 -0.04
N ASP A 66 -10.11 11.47 -0.52
CA ASP A 66 -11.30 11.58 0.31
C ASP A 66 -11.50 10.31 1.14
N PHE A 67 -11.41 9.13 0.49
CA PHE A 67 -11.49 7.86 1.19
C PHE A 67 -10.44 7.72 2.30
N LEU A 68 -9.17 8.05 2.01
CA LEU A 68 -8.09 8.00 3.00
C LEU A 68 -8.32 8.98 4.15
N THR A 69 -8.82 10.18 3.86
CA THR A 69 -9.11 11.21 4.86
C THR A 69 -10.21 10.75 5.81
N GLU A 70 -11.27 10.14 5.27
CA GLU A 70 -12.39 9.63 6.06
C GLU A 70 -12.00 8.44 6.94
N ILE A 71 -11.23 7.47 6.42
CA ILE A 71 -10.72 6.36 7.23
C ILE A 71 -9.80 6.87 8.35
N ASN A 72 -8.91 7.83 8.04
CA ASN A 72 -8.06 8.44 9.05
C ASN A 72 -8.86 9.15 10.16
N ALA A 73 -10.00 9.77 9.83
CA ALA A 73 -10.87 10.42 10.81
C ALA A 73 -11.50 9.43 11.82
N LEU A 74 -11.56 8.14 11.48
CA LEU A 74 -11.99 7.07 12.41
C LEU A 74 -10.88 6.68 13.41
N GLY A 75 -9.66 7.21 13.25
CA GLY A 75 -8.47 6.81 14.00
C GLY A 75 -7.80 5.54 13.48
N THR A 76 -8.32 4.94 12.40
CA THR A 76 -7.75 3.75 11.76
C THR A 76 -6.43 4.07 11.08
N HIS A 77 -5.40 3.25 11.32
CA HIS A 77 -4.13 3.33 10.61
C HIS A 77 -4.28 2.75 9.20
N ILE A 78 -3.75 3.43 8.19
CA ILE A 78 -3.81 2.99 6.79
C ILE A 78 -2.41 2.60 6.34
N LEU A 79 -2.24 1.38 5.84
CA LEU A 79 -1.03 0.92 5.17
C LEU A 79 -1.31 0.87 3.66
N LEU A 80 -0.80 1.86 2.94
CA LEU A 80 -0.96 2.00 1.50
C LEU A 80 0.29 1.44 0.80
N ILE A 81 0.17 0.25 0.21
CA ILE A 81 1.28 -0.47 -0.41
C ILE A 81 1.11 -0.37 -1.93
N ALA A 82 2.11 0.14 -2.64
CA ALA A 82 2.05 0.32 -4.09
C ALA A 82 2.12 -1.02 -4.85
N GLY A 83 1.26 -1.18 -5.85
CA GLY A 83 1.30 -2.30 -6.80
C GLY A 83 2.11 -1.98 -8.06
N ASN A 84 1.91 -2.76 -9.14
CA ASN A 84 2.65 -2.59 -10.40
C ASN A 84 2.04 -1.50 -11.31
N HIS A 85 0.77 -1.15 -11.11
CA HIS A 85 0.13 -0.03 -11.81
C HIS A 85 0.51 1.32 -11.23
N ASP A 86 0.87 1.36 -9.95
CA ASP A 86 1.18 2.58 -9.22
C ASP A 86 2.56 3.14 -9.59
N SER A 87 2.65 4.47 -9.71
CA SER A 87 3.92 5.15 -9.96
C SER A 87 4.63 5.46 -8.64
N TYR A 88 5.89 5.08 -8.52
CA TYR A 88 6.72 5.38 -7.35
C TYR A 88 6.81 6.88 -7.05
N ASP A 89 7.06 7.69 -8.08
CA ASP A 89 7.18 9.14 -7.90
C ASP A 89 5.84 9.78 -7.51
N PHE A 90 4.73 9.23 -8.00
CA PHE A 90 3.39 9.69 -7.63
C PHE A 90 3.04 9.29 -6.19
N MET A 91 3.21 8.01 -5.85
CA MET A 91 2.95 7.49 -4.49
C MET A 91 3.86 8.15 -3.44
N ARG A 92 5.07 8.57 -3.81
CA ARG A 92 5.97 9.33 -2.91
C ARG A 92 5.33 10.62 -2.38
N ILE A 93 4.40 11.24 -3.11
CA ILE A 93 3.67 12.44 -2.66
C ILE A 93 2.85 12.10 -1.41
N TYR A 94 2.12 10.98 -1.44
CA TYR A 94 1.28 10.50 -0.35
C TYR A 94 2.09 10.09 0.88
N ARG A 95 3.37 9.72 0.72
CA ARG A 95 4.24 9.34 1.84
C ARG A 95 4.43 10.44 2.88
N ASN A 96 4.25 11.71 2.50
CA ASN A 96 4.31 12.83 3.45
C ASN A 96 3.10 12.87 4.40
N LEU A 97 1.98 12.22 4.04
CA LEU A 97 0.76 12.20 4.87
C LEU A 97 1.01 11.60 6.25
N ARG A 98 1.95 10.66 6.40
CA ARG A 98 2.35 10.08 7.70
C ARG A 98 2.80 11.11 8.75
N ARG A 99 3.19 12.31 8.31
CA ARG A 99 3.59 13.41 9.21
C ARG A 99 2.39 14.13 9.84
N LEU A 100 1.20 13.95 9.27
CA LEU A 100 -0.01 14.69 9.62
C LEU A 100 -1.19 13.76 9.98
N ALA A 101 -1.13 12.50 9.55
CA ALA A 101 -2.22 11.53 9.62
C ALA A 101 -1.67 10.11 9.83
N ASN A 102 -2.54 9.17 10.21
CA ASN A 102 -2.22 7.75 10.38
C ASN A 102 -2.12 7.01 9.04
N ILE A 103 -1.53 7.64 8.01
CA ILE A 103 -1.45 7.13 6.63
C ILE A 103 0.01 6.82 6.31
N HIS A 104 0.33 5.54 6.17
CA HIS A 104 1.68 5.03 5.96
C HIS A 104 1.81 4.48 4.55
N VAL A 105 2.69 5.05 3.75
CA VAL A 105 2.84 4.70 2.33
C VAL A 105 4.15 3.99 2.09
N PHE A 106 4.06 2.84 1.42
CA PHE A 106 5.19 2.03 0.97
C PHE A 106 5.19 2.06 -0.56
N ASP A 107 5.97 3.00 -1.12
CA ASP A 107 5.96 3.29 -2.56
C ASP A 107 6.81 2.32 -3.37
N ARG A 108 7.92 1.81 -2.81
CA ARG A 108 8.84 0.88 -3.50
C ARG A 108 9.69 0.11 -2.48
N PRO A 109 10.30 -1.03 -2.85
CA PRO A 109 11.29 -1.69 -2.01
C PRO A 109 12.40 -0.74 -1.53
N SER A 110 12.62 -0.67 -0.21
CA SER A 110 13.70 0.13 0.39
C SER A 110 15.01 -0.65 0.42
N LYS A 111 16.15 0.07 0.35
CA LYS A 111 17.48 -0.49 0.64
C LYS A 111 17.64 -0.91 2.09
N LYS A 112 16.82 -0.33 2.97
CA LYS A 112 16.78 -0.55 4.41
C LYS A 112 15.49 -1.30 4.74
N PRO A 113 15.52 -2.63 4.91
CA PRO A 113 14.33 -3.44 5.20
C PRO A 113 13.51 -2.90 6.38
N GLU A 114 14.16 -2.33 7.39
CA GLU A 114 13.51 -1.73 8.56
C GLU A 114 12.58 -0.56 8.21
N GLU A 115 12.84 0.17 7.11
CA GLU A 115 11.96 1.24 6.63
C GLU A 115 10.67 0.72 5.98
N ALA A 116 10.62 -0.56 5.66
CA ALA A 116 9.46 -1.25 5.12
C ALA A 116 8.64 -1.95 6.21
N ILE A 117 8.99 -1.79 7.49
CA ILE A 117 8.26 -2.36 8.61
C ILE A 117 7.34 -1.31 9.23
N PHE A 118 6.06 -1.63 9.31
CA PHE A 118 5.10 -0.88 10.11
C PHE A 118 4.98 -1.50 11.50
N HIS A 119 4.97 -0.64 12.53
CA HIS A 119 4.85 -1.04 13.92
C HIS A 119 3.54 -0.51 14.52
N TYR A 120 2.80 -1.38 15.19
CA TYR A 120 1.59 -1.01 15.92
C TYR A 120 1.42 -1.89 17.16
N HIS A 121 1.72 -1.31 18.33
CA HIS A 121 1.88 -2.07 19.57
C HIS A 121 2.87 -3.24 19.36
N GLU A 122 2.43 -4.48 19.64
CA GLU A 122 3.21 -5.70 19.48
C GLU A 122 3.20 -6.24 18.02
N LEU A 123 2.39 -5.65 17.13
CA LEU A 123 2.33 -6.06 15.73
C LEU A 123 3.46 -5.40 14.92
N LYS A 124 4.16 -6.23 14.14
CA LYS A 124 5.01 -5.78 13.03
C LYS A 124 4.42 -6.26 11.71
N VAL A 125 4.36 -5.38 10.72
CA VAL A 125 3.92 -5.71 9.36
C VAL A 125 5.05 -5.38 8.39
N ALA A 126 5.59 -6.39 7.71
CA ALA A 126 6.49 -6.16 6.60
C ALA A 126 5.67 -5.79 5.35
N CYS A 127 5.79 -4.53 4.93
CA CYS A 127 5.09 -4.00 3.77
C CYS A 127 5.98 -4.14 2.54
N LEU A 128 5.60 -5.02 1.61
CA LEU A 128 6.32 -5.25 0.37
C LEU A 128 5.55 -4.64 -0.82
N PRO A 129 5.95 -3.47 -1.33
CA PRO A 129 5.43 -2.94 -2.58
C PRO A 129 5.85 -3.82 -3.75
N TYR A 130 5.18 -3.68 -4.90
CA TYR A 130 5.54 -4.43 -6.10
C TYR A 130 7.02 -4.24 -6.44
N PRO A 131 7.82 -5.32 -6.44
CA PRO A 131 9.26 -5.22 -6.55
C PRO A 131 9.70 -5.08 -8.00
N ASP A 132 9.47 -3.94 -8.66
CA ASP A 132 9.88 -3.72 -10.05
C ASP A 132 11.36 -4.10 -10.25
N GLU A 133 11.63 -4.83 -11.33
CA GLU A 133 12.96 -5.38 -11.61
C GLU A 133 14.05 -4.30 -11.62
N ARG A 134 13.73 -3.09 -12.09
CA ARG A 134 14.68 -1.97 -12.10
C ARG A 134 14.99 -1.52 -10.68
N VAL A 135 13.98 -1.42 -9.81
CA VAL A 135 14.17 -1.04 -8.42
C VAL A 135 15.00 -2.09 -7.69
N ILE A 136 14.59 -3.35 -7.75
CA ILE A 136 15.24 -4.40 -6.98
C ILE A 136 16.67 -4.67 -7.45
N THR A 137 16.96 -4.47 -8.74
CA THR A 137 18.33 -4.54 -9.28
C THR A 137 19.21 -3.39 -8.77
N HIS A 138 18.65 -2.23 -8.41
CA HIS A 138 19.41 -1.16 -7.76
C HIS A 138 19.65 -1.40 -6.25
N LEU A 139 18.93 -2.34 -5.65
CA LEU A 139 19.13 -2.77 -4.26
C LEU A 139 20.19 -3.86 -4.14
N ASP A 140 20.35 -4.71 -5.16
CA ASP A 140 21.34 -5.78 -5.16
C ASP A 140 22.68 -5.33 -5.74
N GLU A 141 23.77 -5.62 -5.02
CA GLU A 141 25.14 -5.38 -5.47
C GLU A 141 25.58 -6.40 -6.55
N GLU A 142 24.97 -7.60 -6.57
CA GLU A 142 25.30 -8.66 -7.50
C GLU A 142 24.38 -8.66 -8.75
N LYS A 143 24.83 -8.00 -9.81
CA LYS A 143 24.05 -7.82 -11.05
C LYS A 143 23.63 -9.12 -11.76
N ARG A 144 24.29 -10.25 -11.48
CA ARG A 144 24.08 -11.54 -12.16
C ARG A 144 22.91 -12.35 -11.61
N ARG A 145 22.39 -12.04 -10.42
CA ARG A 145 21.26 -12.77 -9.85
C ARG A 145 20.02 -12.57 -10.70
N SER A 146 19.24 -13.63 -10.83
CA SER A 146 17.93 -13.58 -11.44
C SER A 146 17.00 -12.67 -10.64
N TYR A 147 15.98 -12.13 -11.30
CA TYR A 147 14.95 -11.33 -10.64
C TYR A 147 14.31 -12.07 -9.45
N ALA A 148 14.00 -13.36 -9.61
CA ALA A 148 13.42 -14.19 -8.56
C ALA A 148 14.33 -14.32 -7.33
N GLU A 149 15.64 -14.52 -7.52
CA GLU A 149 16.61 -14.57 -6.42
C GLU A 149 16.69 -13.24 -5.67
N LYS A 150 16.67 -12.11 -6.39
CA LYS A 150 16.67 -10.77 -5.79
C LYS A 150 15.45 -10.54 -4.92
N VAL A 151 14.25 -10.89 -5.43
CA VAL A 151 12.99 -10.83 -4.66
C VAL A 151 13.07 -11.73 -3.43
N GLN A 152 13.56 -12.96 -3.58
CA GLN A 152 13.71 -13.89 -2.46
C GLN A 152 14.65 -13.34 -1.37
N LEU A 153 15.79 -12.75 -1.75
CA LEU A 153 16.72 -12.14 -0.81
C LEU A 153 16.09 -10.97 -0.07
N TYR A 154 15.35 -10.13 -0.79
CA TYR A 154 14.63 -9.01 -0.17
C TYR A 154 13.55 -9.49 0.82
N MET A 155 12.76 -10.49 0.44
CA MET A 155 11.77 -11.10 1.34
C MET A 155 12.42 -11.72 2.58
N LYS A 156 13.58 -12.38 2.43
CA LYS A 156 14.35 -12.90 3.57
C LYS A 156 14.84 -11.78 4.48
N ALA A 157 15.28 -10.66 3.91
CA ALA A 157 15.70 -9.50 4.69
C ALA A 157 14.52 -8.91 5.48
N LEU A 158 13.34 -8.77 4.86
CA LEU A 158 12.12 -8.34 5.57
C LEU A 158 11.72 -9.33 6.68
N ALA A 159 11.81 -10.64 6.42
CA ALA A 159 11.46 -11.65 7.42
C ALA A 159 12.34 -11.58 8.66
N ARG A 160 13.63 -11.24 8.53
CA ARG A 160 14.55 -11.04 9.66
C ARG A 160 14.10 -9.92 10.59
N GLU A 161 13.56 -8.84 10.04
CA GLU A 161 13.04 -7.71 10.82
C GLU A 161 11.78 -8.06 11.63
N LEU A 162 11.17 -9.23 11.37
CA LEU A 162 10.01 -9.74 12.07
C LEU A 162 10.36 -10.83 13.10
N GLU A 163 11.62 -11.28 13.20
CA GLU A 163 12.00 -12.44 14.04
C GLU A 163 11.77 -12.23 15.54
N ASP A 164 11.85 -10.98 16.02
CA ASP A 164 11.59 -10.59 17.40
C ASP A 164 10.12 -10.24 17.65
N ALA A 165 9.26 -10.28 16.63
CA ALA A 165 7.83 -10.06 16.81
C ALA A 165 7.21 -11.25 17.56
N PRO A 166 6.40 -11.01 18.61
CA PRO A 166 5.79 -12.09 19.36
C PRO A 166 4.78 -12.85 18.49
N TYR A 167 4.97 -14.16 18.37
CA TYR A 167 3.96 -15.06 17.82
C TYR A 167 2.87 -15.25 18.88
N ARG A 168 1.70 -14.65 18.70
CA ARG A 168 0.53 -14.83 19.58
C ARG A 168 -0.63 -15.43 18.83
#